data_AF-M3D7L8-F1
#
_entry.id   AF-M3D7L8-F1
#
_cell.length_a   1.000
_cell.length_b   1.000
_cell.length_c   1.000
_cell.angle_alpha   90.00
_cell.angle_beta   90.00
_cell.angle_gamma   90.00
#
_symmetry.space_group_name_H-M   'P 1'
#
loop_
_entity.id
_entity.type
_entity.pdbx_description
1 polymer ?
#
loop_
_entity_poly.entity_id
_entity_poly.type
_entity_poly.pdbx_seq_one_letter_code
_entity_poly.pdbx_strand_id
1 'polypeptide(L)'
;KPCTLCHTPRPVLVRCQIDDARTWHMVCPGNCWKSVSGGMEDARGREEEFPWYRYGGMWKNKHADGPISAKKPGKVKRRQKEERKA
;
A
#
# COMPACT_ATOMS: atom_id res chain seq x y z
N LYS A 1 6.66 5.42 -7.65
CA LYS A 1 7.04 6.20 -6.45
C LYS A 1 8.32 5.57 -5.88
N PRO A 2 9.32 6.35 -5.44
CA PRO A 2 10.51 5.81 -4.79
C PRO A 2 10.27 5.55 -3.29
N CYS A 3 11.04 4.62 -2.73
CA CYS A 3 11.17 4.46 -1.27
C CYS A 3 11.86 5.68 -0.67
N THR A 4 11.41 6.14 0.50
CA THR A 4 11.96 7.33 1.17
C THR A 4 13.32 7.05 1.81
N LEU A 5 13.60 5.80 2.17
CA LEU A 5 14.85 5.41 2.82
C LEU A 5 15.95 5.06 1.79
N CYS A 6 15.66 4.14 0.88
CA CYS A 6 16.66 3.67 -0.09
C CYS A 6 16.53 4.29 -1.48
N HIS A 7 15.59 5.22 -1.69
CA HIS A 7 15.34 5.93 -2.96
C HIS A 7 15.04 5.01 -4.16
N THR A 8 14.93 3.71 -3.94
CA THR A 8 14.71 2.72 -5.00
C THR A 8 13.25 2.76 -5.44
N PRO A 9 12.96 2.92 -6.74
CA PRO A 9 11.60 2.81 -7.25
C PRO A 9 11.13 1.36 -7.19
N ARG A 10 10.00 1.13 -6.52
CA ARG A 10 9.36 -0.20 -6.49
C ARG A 10 7.88 -0.09 -6.86
N PRO A 11 7.31 -1.13 -7.49
CA PRO A 11 5.89 -1.16 -7.85
C PRO A 11 4.99 -1.30 -6.62
N VAL A 12 5.51 -1.83 -5.52
CA VAL A 12 4.80 -1.99 -4.25
C VAL A 12 5.61 -1.33 -3.14
N LEU A 13 4.97 -0.50 -2.34
CA LEU A 13 5.51 0.20 -1.17
C LEU A 13 4.54 0.08 -0.01
N VAL A 14 5.02 0.25 1.20
CA VAL A 14 4.24 0.38 2.43
C VAL A 14 4.12 1.85 2.76
N ARG A 15 2.91 2.32 3.02
CA ARG A 15 2.66 3.65 3.57
C ARG A 15 2.74 3.54 5.09
N CYS A 16 3.62 4.28 5.74
CA CYS A 16 3.71 4.32 7.19
C CYS A 16 4.10 5.71 7.70
N GLN A 17 3.72 6.03 8.94
CA GLN A 17 4.34 7.12 9.70
C GLN A 17 5.45 6.51 10.54
N ILE A 18 6.58 7.21 10.67
CA ILE A 18 7.76 6.75 11.42
C ILE A 18 8.33 7.85 12.33
N ASP A 19 7.85 9.08 12.18
CA ASP A 19 8.34 10.29 12.83
C ASP A 19 7.25 10.95 13.69
N ASP A 20 7.68 11.77 14.64
CA ASP A 20 6.79 12.59 15.47
C ASP A 20 6.01 13.63 14.64
N ALA A 21 6.56 14.00 13.48
CA ALA A 21 5.92 14.85 12.48
C ALA A 21 4.65 14.23 11.87
N ARG A 22 4.37 12.95 12.14
CA ARG A 22 3.19 12.21 11.63
C ARG A 22 3.09 12.29 10.10
N THR A 23 4.23 12.33 9.43
CA THR A 23 4.27 12.43 7.98
C THR A 23 4.16 11.03 7.37
N TRP A 24 3.39 10.91 6.29
CA TRP A 24 3.22 9.65 5.59
C TRP A 24 4.40 9.37 4.65
N HIS A 25 5.23 8.41 5.03
CA HIS A 25 6.36 7.94 4.25
C HIS A 25 5.97 6.74 3.38
N MET A 26 6.71 6.57 2.28
CA MET A 26 6.61 5.39 1.42
C MET A 26 7.87 4.57 1.57
N VAL A 27 7.75 3.32 2.01
CA VAL A 27 8.90 2.46 2.35
C VAL A 27 8.80 1.15 1.58
N CYS A 28 9.91 0.54 1.17
CA CYS A 28 9.83 -0.73 0.45
C CYS A 28 9.51 -1.90 1.40
N PRO A 29 8.61 -2.83 1.00
CA PRO A 29 8.38 -4.06 1.74
C PRO A 29 9.65 -4.90 1.68
N GLY A 30 10.26 -5.19 2.83
CA GLY A 30 11.56 -5.83 2.94
C GLY A 30 12.43 -5.16 4.00
N ASN A 31 13.70 -4.87 3.67
CA ASN A 31 14.66 -4.32 4.64
C ASN A 31 14.24 -2.97 5.22
N CYS A 32 13.82 -2.03 4.38
CA CYS A 32 13.48 -0.70 4.85
C CYS A 32 12.24 -0.72 5.77
N TRP A 33 11.23 -1.52 5.43
CA TRP A 33 10.05 -1.68 6.29
C TRP A 33 10.40 -2.38 7.62
N LYS A 34 11.16 -3.48 7.57
CA LYS A 34 11.63 -4.17 8.79
C LYS A 34 12.46 -3.26 9.69
N SER A 35 13.23 -2.33 9.12
CA SER A 35 14.02 -1.37 9.88
C SER A 35 13.18 -0.36 10.66
N VAL A 36 11.98 -0.01 10.16
CA VAL A 36 11.11 1.00 10.80
C VAL A 36 9.97 0.42 11.61
N SER A 37 9.58 -0.82 11.36
CA SER A 37 8.49 -1.50 12.08
C SER A 37 8.97 -2.66 12.96
N GLY A 38 10.28 -2.96 12.94
CA GLY A 38 10.82 -4.18 13.53
C GLY A 38 10.41 -5.47 12.81
N GLY A 39 9.69 -5.37 11.67
CA GLY A 39 9.13 -6.51 10.95
C GLY A 39 7.75 -6.95 11.43
N MET A 40 7.09 -6.16 12.29
CA MET A 40 5.70 -6.38 12.71
C MET A 40 4.75 -5.34 12.14
N GLU A 41 3.53 -5.78 11.84
CA GLU A 41 2.43 -4.89 11.48
C GLU A 41 2.00 -4.11 12.73
N ASP A 42 1.91 -2.78 12.61
CA ASP A 42 1.67 -1.83 13.72
C ASP A 42 2.64 -1.88 14.92
N ALA A 43 3.86 -2.37 14.74
CA ALA A 43 4.83 -2.49 15.83
C ALA A 43 4.23 -3.17 17.08
N ARG A 44 3.30 -4.13 16.90
CA ARG A 44 2.58 -4.78 17.99
C ARG A 44 3.56 -5.49 18.93
N GLY A 45 3.73 -4.97 20.15
CA GLY A 45 4.72 -5.49 21.11
C GLY A 45 6.10 -4.82 21.03
N ARG A 46 6.27 -3.81 20.19
CA ARG A 46 7.42 -2.89 20.11
C ARG A 46 6.99 -1.43 20.06
N GLU A 47 5.84 -1.11 20.65
CA GLU A 47 5.30 0.25 20.72
C GLU A 47 6.25 1.20 21.46
N GLU A 48 7.04 0.69 22.41
CA GLU A 48 8.07 1.46 23.12
C GLU A 48 9.28 1.80 22.22
N GLU A 49 9.65 0.91 21.29
CA GLU A 49 10.74 1.15 20.33
C GLU A 49 10.30 2.02 19.15
N PHE A 50 9.02 1.97 18.79
CA PHE A 50 8.45 2.69 17.66
C PHE A 50 7.15 3.43 18.02
N PRO A 51 7.18 4.41 18.93
CA PRO A 51 5.98 5.07 19.46
C PRO A 51 5.20 5.87 18.40
N TRP A 52 5.89 6.30 17.34
CA TRP A 52 5.32 7.07 16.25
C TRP A 52 4.97 6.23 15.03
N TYR A 53 5.24 4.93 15.06
CA TYR A 53 5.00 4.07 13.92
C TYR A 53 3.50 3.82 13.74
N ARG A 54 2.99 4.16 12.56
CA ARG A 54 1.59 3.86 12.18
C ARG A 54 1.52 3.26 10.79
N TYR A 55 0.86 2.11 10.67
CA TYR A 55 0.62 1.50 9.38
C TYR A 55 -0.49 2.25 8.62
N GLY A 56 -0.20 2.62 7.38
CA GLY A 56 -1.12 3.35 6.48
C GLY A 56 -1.56 2.54 5.27
N GLY A 57 -1.30 1.23 5.28
CA GLY A 57 -1.65 0.32 4.20
C GLY A 57 -0.60 0.19 3.10
N MET A 58 -0.84 -0.75 2.19
CA MET A 58 0.07 -1.03 1.08
C MET A 58 -0.24 -0.13 -0.12
N TRP A 59 0.78 0.58 -0.59
CA TRP A 59 0.72 1.41 -1.79
C TRP A 59 1.21 0.61 -3.00
N LYS A 60 0.36 0.47 -4.02
CA LYS A 60 0.73 -0.16 -5.30
C LYS A 60 0.75 0.87 -6.41
N ASN A 61 1.71 0.75 -7.31
CA ASN A 61 1.76 1.58 -8.50
C ASN A 61 0.64 1.17 -9.45
N LYS A 62 -0.39 2.00 -9.55
CA LYS A 62 -1.56 1.85 -10.43
C LYS A 62 -1.24 1.71 -11.94
N HIS A 63 0.00 1.96 -12.34
CA HIS A 63 0.49 1.78 -13.71
C HIS A 63 1.31 0.50 -13.92
N ALA A 64 1.72 -0.20 -12.86
CA ALA A 64 2.53 -1.42 -12.96
C ALA A 64 1.69 -2.62 -13.38
N ASP A 65 0.46 -2.69 -12.89
CA ASP A 65 -0.57 -3.55 -13.41
C ASP A 65 -1.44 -2.70 -14.34
N GLY A 66 -1.46 -3.02 -15.64
CA GLY A 66 -2.41 -2.41 -16.60
C GLY A 66 -3.83 -2.40 -16.04
N PRO A 67 -4.72 -1.51 -16.53
CA PRO A 67 -5.83 -0.94 -15.77
C PRO A 67 -6.55 -1.99 -14.91
N ILE A 68 -6.13 -2.13 -13.65
CA ILE A 68 -6.92 -2.81 -12.62
C ILE A 68 -8.03 -1.84 -12.27
N SER A 69 -8.90 -1.63 -13.24
CA SER A 69 -10.08 -0.84 -13.05
C SER A 69 -11.00 -1.68 -12.19
N ALA A 70 -11.36 -1.16 -11.02
CA ALA A 70 -12.54 -1.64 -10.28
C ALA A 70 -13.83 -1.55 -11.14
N LYS A 71 -13.75 -1.02 -12.38
CA LYS A 71 -14.78 -1.15 -13.39
C LYS A 71 -15.02 -2.63 -13.71
N LYS A 72 -16.24 -3.06 -13.42
CA LYS A 72 -16.78 -4.34 -13.92
C LYS A 72 -16.43 -4.53 -15.41
N PRO A 73 -15.86 -5.69 -15.78
CA PRO A 73 -15.54 -6.01 -17.17
C PRO A 73 -16.74 -5.77 -18.10
N GLY A 74 -16.50 -5.27 -19.31
CA GLY A 74 -17.57 -4.95 -20.26
C GLY A 74 -18.50 -6.12 -20.55
N LYS A 75 -17.96 -7.35 -20.60
CA LYS A 75 -18.72 -8.60 -20.76
C LYS A 75 -19.77 -8.79 -19.65
N VAL A 76 -19.41 -8.48 -18.41
CA VAL A 76 -20.33 -8.59 -17.25
C VAL A 76 -21.43 -7.52 -17.33
N LYS A 77 -21.08 -6.29 -17.73
CA LYS A 77 -22.07 -5.21 -17.93
C LYS A 77 -23.09 -5.56 -19.02
N ARG A 78 -22.65 -6.20 -20.12
CA ARG A 78 -23.52 -6.58 -21.23
C ARG A 78 -24.53 -7.67 -20.82
N ARG A 79 -24.06 -8.72 -20.15
CA ARG A 79 -24.92 -9.80 -19.65
C ARG A 79 -26.03 -9.29 -18.72
N GLN A 80 -25.68 -8.46 -17.74
CA GLN A 80 -26.67 -7.88 -16.81
C GLN A 80 -27.69 -6.96 -17.52
N LYS A 81 -27.29 -6.31 -18.63
CA LYS A 81 -28.21 -5.49 -19.43
C LYS A 81 -29.21 -6.34 -20.20
N GLU A 82 -28.80 -7.51 -20.66
CA GLU A 82 -29.67 -8.50 -21.33
C GLU A 82 -30.62 -9.14 -20.32
N GLU A 83 -30.11 -9.59 -19.16
CA GLU A 83 -30.90 -10.15 -18.05
C GLU A 83 -31.97 -9.17 -17.53
N ARG A 84 -31.70 -7.86 -17.51
CA ARG A 84 -32.69 -6.83 -17.09
C ARG A 84 -33.77 -6.51 -18.13
N LYS A 85 -33.60 -6.97 -19.36
CA LYS A 85 -34.53 -6.72 -20.47
C LYS A 85 -35.47 -7.89 -20.74
N ALA A 86 -35.13 -9.08 -20.26
CA ALA A 86 -36.00 -10.24 -20.20
C ALA A 86 -36.96 -10.10 -19.01
#